data_AF-A0A2J8JZL2-F1
#
_entry.id   AF-A0A2J8JZL2-F1
#
_cell.length_a   1.000
_cell.length_b   1.000
_cell.length_c   1.000
_cell.angle_alpha   90.00
_cell.angle_beta   90.00
_cell.angle_gamma   90.00
#
_symmetry.space_group_name_H-M   'P 1'
#
loop_
_entity.id
_entity.type
_entity.pdbx_description
1 polymer ?
#
loop_
_entity_poly.entity_id
_entity_poly.type
_entity_poly.pdbx_seq_one_letter_code
_entity_poly.pdbx_strand_id
1 'polypeptide(L)'
;GNHDIGFHYDFVMVNSVALNGDGCGICSETEAELIEVSHRLNCSREQARGSSRCGPGPLLPTSAPVLLQHYPLYRRSDANCSGEDAAPPEERDIPFKENYDVLSREASQKLLWWLQPRLVLSGHTHSACEVHHGGRVPELSVPSFSWRNRNNPSFIMGTDA
;
A
#
# COMPACT_ATOMS: atom_id res chain seq x y z
N GLY A 1 9.78 3.27 14.52
CA GLY A 1 9.85 2.85 13.11
C GLY A 1 11.26 3.04 12.66
N ASN A 2 11.76 2.13 11.84
CA ASN A 2 12.99 2.34 11.08
C ASN A 2 12.70 3.32 9.92
N HIS A 3 13.68 3.64 9.09
CA HIS A 3 13.46 4.51 7.93
C HIS A 3 12.51 3.92 6.87
N ASP A 4 12.27 2.60 6.89
CA ASP A 4 11.56 1.89 5.82
C ASP A 4 10.13 1.48 6.18
N ILE A 5 9.82 1.35 7.48
CA ILE A 5 8.47 1.06 7.96
C ILE A 5 8.09 1.91 9.18
N GLY A 6 6.98 2.64 9.06
CA GLY A 6 6.41 3.44 10.14
C GLY A 6 5.00 2.97 10.52
N PHE A 7 4.75 2.88 11.82
CA PHE A 7 3.46 2.45 12.38
C PHE A 7 2.85 3.55 13.24
N HIS A 8 1.62 3.94 12.90
CA HIS A 8 0.69 4.63 13.78
C HIS A 8 -0.55 3.76 13.90
N TYR A 9 -1.36 3.91 14.96
CA TYR A 9 -2.35 2.91 15.39
C TYR A 9 -3.23 2.27 14.29
N ASP A 10 -3.48 2.95 13.17
CA ASP A 10 -4.21 2.40 12.01
C ASP A 10 -3.45 2.35 10.69
N PHE A 11 -2.19 2.80 10.65
CA PHE A 11 -1.42 2.99 9.41
C PHE A 11 -0.14 2.15 9.40
N VAL A 12 0.10 1.47 8.28
CA VAL A 12 1.38 0.83 7.94
C VAL A 12 1.98 1.60 6.78
N MET A 13 3.08 2.30 7.02
CA MET A 13 3.85 2.97 5.97
C MET A 13 4.96 2.04 5.48
N VAL A 14 5.08 1.83 4.18
CA VAL A 14 6.13 0.99 3.59
C VAL A 14 6.89 1.76 2.52
N ASN A 15 8.22 1.73 2.59
CA ASN A 15 9.08 2.23 1.54
C ASN A 15 9.00 1.31 0.31
N SER A 16 8.36 1.78 -0.77
CA SER A 16 8.16 0.98 -1.98
C SER A 16 9.46 0.60 -2.69
N VAL A 17 10.54 1.37 -2.51
CA VAL A 17 11.86 1.06 -3.10
C VAL A 17 12.49 -0.16 -2.42
N ALA A 18 12.20 -0.38 -1.15
CA ALA A 18 12.65 -1.55 -0.41
C ALA A 18 11.91 -2.84 -0.81
N LEU A 19 10.93 -2.77 -1.71
CA LEU A 19 10.14 -3.91 -2.20
C LEU A 19 10.54 -4.36 -3.60
N ASN A 20 11.72 -3.97 -4.08
CA ASN A 20 12.19 -4.31 -5.43
C ASN A 20 12.33 -5.84 -5.65
N GLY A 21 12.58 -6.59 -4.57
CA GLY A 21 12.67 -8.06 -4.61
C GLY A 21 13.95 -8.59 -5.27
N ASP A 22 14.98 -7.75 -5.41
CA ASP A 22 16.28 -8.10 -5.99
C ASP A 22 17.27 -8.70 -4.97
N GLY A 23 16.80 -8.99 -3.75
CA GLY A 23 17.63 -9.54 -2.68
C GLY A 23 18.60 -8.52 -2.08
N CYS A 24 18.38 -7.22 -2.27
CA CYS A 24 19.18 -6.20 -1.60
C CYS A 24 19.10 -6.31 -0.07
N GLY A 25 20.12 -5.81 0.65
CA GLY A 25 20.15 -5.88 2.13
C GLY A 25 18.93 -5.24 2.78
N ILE A 26 18.59 -4.02 2.34
CA ILE A 26 17.40 -3.28 2.79
C ILE A 26 16.11 -4.04 2.45
N CYS A 27 16.07 -4.68 1.29
CA CYS A 27 14.91 -5.42 0.82
C CYS A 27 14.62 -6.63 1.73
N SER A 28 15.67 -7.35 2.12
CA SER A 28 15.56 -8.51 3.00
C SER A 28 15.17 -8.10 4.43
N GLU A 29 15.71 -6.99 4.93
CA GLU A 29 15.35 -6.43 6.24
C GLU A 29 13.89 -5.97 6.27
N THR A 30 13.46 -5.24 5.24
CA THR A 30 12.07 -4.78 5.08
C THR A 30 11.10 -5.97 5.01
N GLU A 31 11.44 -7.02 4.28
CA GLU A 31 10.62 -8.23 4.22
C GLU A 31 10.50 -8.91 5.60
N ALA A 32 11.59 -9.00 6.36
CA ALA A 32 11.58 -9.54 7.71
C ALA A 32 10.70 -8.70 8.67
N GLU A 33 10.81 -7.36 8.61
CA GLU A 33 9.96 -6.46 9.41
C GLU A 33 8.48 -6.61 9.03
N LEU A 34 8.14 -6.71 7.74
CA LEU A 34 6.76 -6.93 7.27
C LEU A 34 6.18 -8.25 7.80
N ILE A 35 6.98 -9.32 7.80
CA ILE A 35 6.56 -10.62 8.36
C ILE A 35 6.29 -10.50 9.86
N GLU A 36 7.15 -9.81 10.60
CA GLU A 36 6.96 -9.59 12.04
C GLU A 36 5.67 -8.81 12.32
N VAL A 37 5.42 -7.76 11.55
CA VAL A 37 4.22 -6.93 11.67
C VAL A 37 2.96 -7.74 11.36
N SER A 38 2.98 -8.54 10.29
CA SER A 38 1.91 -9.48 9.95
C SER A 38 1.61 -10.44 11.10
N HIS A 39 2.65 -11.00 11.72
CA HIS A 39 2.50 -11.87 12.88
C HIS A 39 1.83 -11.14 14.06
N ARG A 40 2.26 -9.92 14.38
CA ARG A 40 1.67 -9.11 15.47
C ARG A 40 0.20 -8.73 15.20
N LEU A 41 -0.14 -8.38 13.95
CA LEU A 41 -1.52 -8.09 13.53
C LEU A 41 -2.42 -9.33 13.67
N ASN A 42 -1.96 -10.49 13.18
CA ASN A 42 -2.70 -11.73 13.31
C ASN A 42 -2.88 -12.13 14.77
N CYS A 43 -1.85 -11.97 15.60
CA CYS A 43 -1.93 -12.24 17.01
C CYS A 43 -2.97 -11.37 17.73
N SER A 44 -3.04 -10.09 17.39
CA SER A 44 -4.01 -9.17 17.98
C SER A 44 -5.45 -9.57 17.60
N ARG A 45 -5.67 -10.00 16.35
CA ARG A 45 -6.96 -10.51 15.85
C ARG A 45 -7.35 -11.84 16.51
N GLU A 46 -6.40 -12.73 16.73
CA GLU A 46 -6.61 -14.03 17.38
C GLU A 46 -6.91 -13.90 18.87
N GLN A 47 -6.18 -13.05 19.59
CA GLN A 47 -6.42 -12.85 21.01
C GLN A 47 -7.78 -12.20 21.27
N ALA A 48 -8.22 -11.29 20.39
CA ALA A 48 -9.58 -10.76 20.42
C ALA A 48 -10.67 -11.85 20.22
N ARG A 49 -10.30 -12.99 19.61
CA ARG A 49 -11.16 -14.17 19.42
C ARG A 49 -10.99 -15.23 20.53
N GLY A 50 -10.19 -14.96 21.57
CA GLY A 50 -9.96 -15.88 22.68
C GLY A 50 -8.93 -16.98 22.41
N SER A 51 -8.12 -16.86 21.36
CA SER A 51 -7.00 -17.77 21.05
C SER A 51 -5.75 -17.42 21.89
N SER A 52 -5.08 -18.43 22.46
CA SER A 52 -3.92 -18.26 23.35
C SER A 52 -2.57 -18.66 22.71
N ARG A 53 -2.45 -18.64 21.39
CA ARG A 53 -1.23 -19.09 20.67
C ARG A 53 -0.13 -18.02 20.53
N CYS A 54 -0.40 -16.79 20.98
CA CYS A 54 0.51 -15.67 20.82
C CYS A 54 1.35 -15.43 22.09
N GLY A 55 2.64 -15.17 21.90
CA GLY A 55 3.57 -14.88 22.99
C GLY A 55 3.30 -13.53 23.67
N PRO A 56 3.95 -13.26 24.82
CA PRO A 56 3.81 -11.98 25.52
C PRO A 56 4.38 -10.83 24.66
N GLY A 57 3.57 -9.81 24.40
CA GLY A 57 3.96 -8.62 23.65
C GLY A 57 2.85 -7.56 23.61
N PRO A 58 3.16 -6.29 23.29
CA PRO A 58 2.16 -5.26 23.13
C PRO A 58 1.24 -5.60 21.94
N LEU A 59 -0.07 -5.57 22.19
CA LEU A 59 -1.07 -5.81 21.16
C LEU A 59 -1.20 -4.61 20.24
N LEU A 60 -1.39 -4.90 18.95
CA LEU A 60 -1.75 -3.90 17.96
C LEU A 60 -3.29 -3.76 17.94
N PRO A 61 -3.81 -2.64 17.40
CA PRO A 61 -5.23 -2.52 17.12
C PRO A 61 -5.72 -3.70 16.25
N THR A 62 -6.93 -4.15 16.54
CA THR A 62 -7.56 -5.27 15.83
C THR A 62 -8.12 -4.85 14.47
N SER A 63 -8.21 -3.54 14.22
CA SER A 63 -8.59 -2.97 12.93
C SER A 63 -7.64 -3.46 11.84
N ALA A 64 -8.20 -3.72 10.66
CA ALA A 64 -7.37 -3.90 9.47
C ALA A 64 -6.67 -2.58 9.15
N PRO A 65 -5.35 -2.58 8.89
CA PRO A 65 -4.62 -1.34 8.72
C PRO A 65 -4.92 -0.65 7.39
N VAL A 66 -4.64 0.64 7.32
CA VAL A 66 -4.46 1.39 6.08
C VAL A 66 -3.01 1.28 5.67
N LEU A 67 -2.75 0.77 4.47
CA LEU A 67 -1.41 0.68 3.90
C LEU A 67 -1.09 1.98 3.15
N LEU A 68 0.01 2.62 3.50
CA LEU A 68 0.54 3.81 2.84
C LEU A 68 1.85 3.46 2.15
N GLN A 69 1.95 3.71 0.85
CA GLN A 69 3.20 3.56 0.10
C GLN A 69 3.27 4.56 -1.06
N HIS A 70 4.44 4.73 -1.66
CA HIS A 70 4.58 5.65 -2.79
C HIS A 70 4.13 5.04 -4.12
N TYR A 71 4.69 3.88 -4.51
CA TYR A 71 4.31 3.21 -5.76
C TYR A 71 2.94 2.56 -5.61
N PRO A 72 2.11 2.45 -6.65
CA PRO A 72 0.89 1.66 -6.59
C PRO A 72 1.17 0.16 -6.45
N LEU A 73 0.18 -0.58 -5.96
CA LEU A 73 0.21 -2.04 -6.11
C LEU A 73 0.12 -2.40 -7.60
N TYR A 74 0.52 -3.63 -7.90
CA TYR A 74 0.55 -4.13 -9.26
C TYR A 74 -0.82 -4.00 -9.93
N ARG A 75 -0.84 -3.24 -11.04
CA ARG A 75 -1.91 -3.19 -12.03
C ARG A 75 -1.29 -3.02 -13.41
N ARG A 76 -1.98 -3.47 -14.46
CA ARG A 76 -1.42 -3.48 -15.82
C ARG A 76 -1.22 -2.07 -16.38
N SER A 77 -2.16 -1.18 -16.10
CA SER A 77 -2.18 0.23 -16.52
C SER A 77 -3.29 0.96 -15.77
N ASP A 78 -3.45 2.25 -16.04
CA ASP A 78 -4.55 3.08 -15.54
C ASP A 78 -5.81 3.05 -16.43
N ALA A 79 -5.90 2.10 -17.38
CA ALA A 79 -6.94 2.06 -18.41
C ALA A 79 -8.37 2.07 -17.84
N ASN A 80 -8.55 1.43 -16.69
CA ASN A 80 -9.84 1.31 -16.02
C ASN A 80 -10.13 2.47 -15.03
N CYS A 81 -9.21 3.40 -14.87
CA CYS A 81 -9.36 4.56 -14.00
C CYS A 81 -10.22 5.62 -14.70
N SER A 82 -11.03 6.33 -13.93
CA SER A 82 -11.91 7.38 -14.42
C SER A 82 -12.02 8.53 -13.40
N GLY A 83 -12.68 9.61 -13.80
CA GLY A 83 -12.79 10.83 -12.99
C GLY A 83 -11.95 11.98 -13.53
N GLU A 84 -12.14 13.16 -12.93
CA GLU A 84 -11.48 14.41 -13.33
C GLU A 84 -9.96 14.33 -13.20
N ASP A 85 -9.48 13.62 -12.18
CA ASP A 85 -8.05 13.50 -11.90
C ASP A 85 -7.37 12.27 -12.52
N ALA A 86 -8.09 11.46 -13.29
CA ALA A 86 -7.51 10.31 -13.98
C ALA A 86 -6.53 10.74 -15.09
N ALA A 87 -5.56 9.88 -15.41
CA ALA A 87 -4.62 10.10 -16.50
C ALA A 87 -5.38 10.25 -17.84
N PRO A 88 -4.92 11.05 -18.81
CA PRO A 88 -5.59 11.17 -20.11
C PRO A 88 -5.62 9.82 -20.86
N PRO A 89 -6.56 9.60 -21.81
CA PRO A 89 -6.66 8.36 -22.57
C PRO A 89 -5.33 7.90 -23.19
N GLU A 90 -4.56 8.84 -23.73
CA GLU A 90 -3.25 8.61 -24.35
C GLU A 90 -2.23 7.95 -23.40
N GLU A 91 -2.34 8.22 -22.10
CA GLU A 91 -1.40 7.78 -21.06
C GLU A 91 -1.93 6.60 -20.25
N ARG A 92 -3.24 6.58 -19.96
CA ARG A 92 -3.83 5.57 -19.06
C ARG A 92 -3.77 4.16 -19.63
N ASP A 93 -3.74 4.02 -20.95
CA ASP A 93 -3.66 2.72 -21.63
C ASP A 93 -2.22 2.19 -21.75
N ILE A 94 -1.21 3.00 -21.40
CA ILE A 94 0.20 2.60 -21.46
C ILE A 94 0.45 1.53 -20.38
N PRO A 95 0.99 0.34 -20.74
CA PRO A 95 1.32 -0.68 -19.76
C PRO A 95 2.40 -0.22 -18.79
N PHE A 96 2.16 -0.40 -17.50
CA PHE A 96 3.11 -0.12 -16.45
C PHE A 96 4.25 -1.14 -16.39
N LYS A 97 5.43 -0.65 -16.07
CA LYS A 97 6.63 -1.44 -15.77
C LYS A 97 6.70 -1.71 -14.27
N GLU A 98 6.74 -3.00 -13.92
CA GLU A 98 6.99 -3.44 -12.55
C GLU A 98 8.31 -2.89 -12.01
N ASN A 99 8.32 -2.59 -10.71
CA ASN A 99 9.42 -1.97 -9.97
C ASN A 99 9.85 -0.58 -10.48
N TYR A 100 9.04 0.03 -11.35
CA TYR A 100 9.25 1.39 -11.82
C TYR A 100 7.97 2.20 -11.66
N ASP A 101 6.92 1.88 -12.42
CA ASP A 101 5.64 2.59 -12.36
C ASP A 101 4.74 2.04 -11.24
N VAL A 102 4.90 0.76 -10.91
CA VAL A 102 4.13 0.02 -9.89
C VAL A 102 5.04 -0.97 -9.17
N LEU A 103 4.64 -1.44 -7.99
CA LEU A 103 5.29 -2.58 -7.36
C LEU A 103 5.19 -3.85 -8.22
N SER A 104 6.13 -4.77 -8.02
CA SER A 104 6.03 -6.09 -8.62
C SER A 104 4.74 -6.81 -8.21
N ARG A 105 4.29 -7.71 -9.07
CA ARG A 105 3.12 -8.58 -8.78
C ARG A 105 3.34 -9.40 -7.50
N GLU A 106 4.56 -9.88 -7.28
CA GLU A 106 4.93 -10.64 -6.08
C GLU A 106 4.85 -9.77 -4.82
N ALA A 107 5.51 -8.61 -4.81
CA ALA A 107 5.51 -7.70 -3.66
C ALA A 107 4.09 -7.27 -3.30
N SER A 108 3.28 -6.97 -4.33
CA SER A 108 1.88 -6.56 -4.13
C SER A 108 1.04 -7.67 -3.48
N GLN A 109 1.22 -8.92 -3.91
CA GLN A 109 0.53 -10.07 -3.31
C GLN A 109 0.99 -10.32 -1.88
N LYS A 110 2.30 -10.22 -1.61
CA LYS A 110 2.87 -10.35 -0.27
C LYS A 110 2.27 -9.32 0.70
N LEU A 111 2.22 -8.04 0.31
CA LEU A 111 1.62 -6.98 1.13
C LEU A 111 0.13 -7.23 1.43
N LEU A 112 -0.65 -7.56 0.40
CA LEU A 112 -2.08 -7.87 0.55
C LEU A 112 -2.31 -9.08 1.47
N TRP A 113 -1.47 -10.11 1.36
CA TRP A 113 -1.55 -11.32 2.14
C TRP A 113 -1.16 -11.10 3.60
N TRP A 114 -0.02 -10.46 3.85
CA TRP A 114 0.55 -10.25 5.18
C TRP A 114 -0.23 -9.24 6.01
N LEU A 115 -0.60 -8.11 5.41
CA LEU A 115 -1.20 -7.00 6.16
C LEU A 115 -2.72 -7.07 6.16
N GLN A 116 -3.32 -7.65 5.11
CA GLN A 116 -4.76 -7.67 4.88
C GLN A 116 -5.38 -6.28 5.11
N PRO A 117 -4.91 -5.25 4.39
CA PRO A 117 -5.28 -3.86 4.66
C PRO A 117 -6.76 -3.63 4.29
N ARG A 118 -7.39 -2.66 4.97
CA ARG A 118 -8.75 -2.18 4.64
C ARG A 118 -8.76 -1.15 3.51
N LEU A 119 -7.63 -0.48 3.30
CA LEU A 119 -7.43 0.56 2.31
C LEU A 119 -5.94 0.65 1.98
N VAL A 120 -5.62 0.89 0.72
CA VAL A 120 -4.27 1.21 0.26
C VAL A 120 -4.28 2.62 -0.30
N LEU A 121 -3.37 3.47 0.15
CA LEU A 121 -3.12 4.78 -0.44
C LEU A 121 -1.76 4.76 -1.10
N SER A 122 -1.74 5.11 -2.39
CA SER A 122 -0.53 5.17 -3.21
C SER A 122 -0.41 6.50 -3.94
N GLY A 123 0.61 6.67 -4.77
CA GLY A 123 0.79 7.84 -5.64
C GLY A 123 1.60 7.48 -6.87
N HIS A 124 2.72 8.19 -7.07
CA HIS A 124 3.72 7.95 -8.11
C HIS A 124 3.29 8.24 -9.56
N THR A 125 2.14 7.75 -10.03
CA THR A 125 1.64 7.99 -11.40
C THR A 125 1.15 9.43 -11.61
N HIS A 126 1.14 10.23 -10.54
CA HIS A 126 0.65 11.59 -10.46
C HIS A 126 -0.84 11.76 -10.75
N SER A 127 -1.56 10.69 -11.12
CA SER A 127 -2.97 10.72 -11.48
C SER A 127 -3.82 9.95 -10.47
N ALA A 128 -5.07 10.36 -10.32
CA ALA A 128 -6.00 9.63 -9.48
C ALA A 128 -6.38 8.31 -10.13
N CYS A 129 -6.39 7.24 -9.34
CA CYS A 129 -6.97 5.98 -9.75
C CYS A 129 -7.52 5.22 -8.55
N GLU A 130 -8.72 4.67 -8.71
CA GLU A 130 -9.31 3.75 -7.74
C GLU A 130 -9.32 2.32 -8.33
N VAL A 131 -8.76 1.37 -7.59
CA VAL A 131 -8.66 -0.03 -8.01
C VAL A 131 -9.07 -0.95 -6.85
N HIS A 132 -9.79 -2.02 -7.14
CA HIS A 132 -10.15 -3.05 -6.15
C HIS A 132 -9.31 -4.32 -6.33
N HIS A 133 -8.37 -4.56 -5.42
CA HIS A 133 -7.52 -5.76 -5.42
C HIS A 133 -8.29 -6.97 -4.91
N GLY A 134 -8.33 -8.03 -5.73
CA GLY A 134 -9.08 -9.25 -5.41
C GLY A 134 -10.57 -9.00 -5.13
N GLY A 135 -11.12 -7.91 -5.67
CA GLY A 135 -12.51 -7.47 -5.46
C GLY A 135 -12.85 -7.02 -4.04
N ARG A 136 -11.86 -6.83 -3.16
CA ARG A 136 -12.09 -6.62 -1.72
C ARG A 136 -11.32 -5.45 -1.12
N VAL A 137 -10.07 -5.25 -1.53
CA VAL A 137 -9.20 -4.23 -0.94
C VAL A 137 -9.15 -3.02 -1.88
N PRO A 138 -9.75 -1.87 -1.49
CA PRO A 138 -9.64 -0.67 -2.28
C PRO A 138 -8.22 -0.09 -2.20
N GLU A 139 -7.71 0.33 -3.34
CA GLU A 139 -6.53 1.17 -3.49
C GLU A 139 -6.94 2.49 -4.14
N LEU A 140 -6.50 3.60 -3.55
CA LEU A 140 -6.63 4.94 -4.10
C LEU A 140 -5.24 5.53 -4.33
N SER A 141 -4.87 5.70 -5.60
CA SER A 141 -3.69 6.46 -6.00
C SER A 141 -4.03 7.95 -5.92
N VAL A 142 -3.28 8.69 -5.09
CA VAL A 142 -3.47 10.12 -4.87
C VAL A 142 -2.77 10.90 -5.98
N PRO A 143 -3.48 11.82 -6.67
CA PRO A 143 -2.88 12.66 -7.70
C PRO A 143 -1.82 13.60 -7.13
N SER A 144 -0.92 14.09 -7.97
CA SER A 144 0.12 15.01 -7.52
C SER A 144 -0.46 16.39 -7.20
N PHE A 145 -0.13 16.92 -6.02
CA PHE A 145 -0.40 18.31 -5.65
C PHE A 145 0.54 19.31 -6.38
N SER A 146 1.59 18.84 -7.05
CA SER A 146 2.62 19.70 -7.63
C SER A 146 2.23 20.22 -9.01
N TRP A 147 2.24 21.56 -9.19
CA TRP A 147 1.99 22.19 -10.48
C TRP A 147 3.02 21.82 -11.58
N ARG A 148 4.19 21.33 -11.16
CA ARG A 148 5.22 20.82 -12.07
C ARG A 148 4.78 19.53 -12.77
N ASN A 149 3.97 18.73 -12.08
CA ASN A 149 3.55 17.41 -12.55
C ASN A 149 2.19 17.47 -13.24
N ARG A 150 1.30 18.36 -12.79
CA ARG A 150 -0.06 18.53 -13.32
C ARG A 150 -0.49 19.99 -13.25
N ASN A 151 -1.30 20.45 -14.19
CA ASN A 151 -1.88 21.80 -14.18
C ASN A 151 -3.18 21.90 -13.35
N ASN A 152 -3.59 20.80 -12.70
CA ASN A 152 -4.70 20.70 -11.75
C ASN A 152 -4.23 19.99 -10.46
N PRO A 153 -3.67 20.73 -9.49
CA PRO A 153 -3.19 20.13 -8.24
C PRO A 153 -4.36 19.64 -7.40
N SER A 154 -4.22 18.43 -6.86
CA SER A 154 -5.29 17.77 -6.14
C SER A 154 -4.78 17.13 -4.84
N PHE A 155 -5.69 16.96 -3.88
CA PHE A 155 -5.43 16.29 -2.61
C PHE A 155 -6.68 15.55 -2.16
N ILE A 156 -6.51 14.54 -1.30
CA ILE A 156 -7.62 13.78 -0.71
C ILE A 156 -7.63 14.03 0.80
N MET A 157 -8.82 14.28 1.34
CA MET A 157 -9.05 14.43 2.77
C MET A 157 -9.81 13.19 3.28
N GLY A 158 -9.19 12.43 4.17
CA GLY A 158 -9.83 11.34 4.88
C GLY A 158 -10.26 11.77 6.28
N THR A 159 -11.46 11.39 6.69
CA THR A 159 -11.96 11.54 8.06
C THR A 159 -12.22 10.17 8.63
N ASP A 160 -11.80 9.94 9.87
CA ASP A 160 -12.25 8.79 10.65
C ASP A 160 -13.56 9.18 11.34
N ALA A 161 -14.55 8.28 11.32
CA ALA A 161 -15.90 8.52 11.85
C ALA A 161 -16.11 7.77 13.17
#